data_AF-A0A7C3RZA9-F1
#
_entry.id   AF-A0A7C3RZA9-F1
#
_cell.length_a   1.000
_cell.length_b   1.000
_cell.length_c   1.000
_cell.angle_alpha   90.00
_cell.angle_beta   90.00
_cell.angle_gamma   90.00
#
_symmetry.space_group_name_H-M   'P 1'
#
loop_
_entity.id
_entity.type
_entity.pdbx_description
1 polymer ?
#
loop_
_entity_poly.entity_id
_entity_poly.type
_entity_poly.pdbx_seq_one_letter_code
_entity_poly.pdbx_strand_id
1 'polypeptide(L)'
;MKESDRTVPMLYERNDAYVIEAFRQGEFDYLEGVGEVSETDFFRAIAGKNILRKLAETYPSPCKKHDVPVWVYIASDLSMRFHGVHSFHAFPYVVRSGGMVQAFGPEMGHKAVHPETGDISLVCEGFNHKNTFDRQTPCDQDYLRKVARRTPPELLQNWFNRDVVGIFKQHHAFDPEGIFIGDATYLFVPNNPNYENSSLMLFDEHNHPVEASKLSAKERARCTWKRCYKLVSLIHTNWAGEFFLYAGLVVTAGQDHEAPLLYRLVEAFVQQHGRGVMKRLILDRGFLDGPQIGRCKQEWGIHILIAARQNMDIYQDVVGLAEAGELSFQPWAPPVSSSKPIPVHRPEWIQKREEARQRTLARKKAQAPPPPPPDPSKVRVRSEIAAVSRVETFSSCPVPLDVLVNREIYADGHIDYWVLLDTAPIRDPARTRQQYGLRPGIEERHRQLKCFSDLESFSSRHFSLVVNQVVFVLLTYSLLQWFLLRIGRRELNPKTRARILQLLRPTLTVIVIYYQNYMAFLTPLEHQELVLTLDEFARKKILAKTRRLRRSLAHALQHARPP
;
A
#
# COMPACT_ATOMS: atom_id res chain seq x y z
N MET A 1 20.43 -30.72 -5.67
CA MET A 1 20.55 -29.75 -4.55
C MET A 1 20.05 -30.40 -3.26
N LYS A 2 20.84 -30.36 -2.19
CA LYS A 2 20.43 -30.83 -0.85
C LYS A 2 19.34 -29.92 -0.27
N GLU A 3 18.47 -30.43 0.60
CA GLU A 3 17.35 -29.71 1.26
C GLU A 3 17.71 -28.33 1.84
N SER A 4 18.98 -28.05 2.14
CA SER A 4 19.44 -26.76 2.66
C SER A 4 19.25 -25.57 1.69
N ASP A 5 19.28 -25.81 0.37
CA ASP A 5 19.29 -24.74 -0.65
C ASP A 5 17.91 -24.10 -0.88
N ARG A 6 16.82 -24.82 -0.57
CA ARG A 6 15.43 -24.36 -0.81
C ARG A 6 14.92 -23.34 0.23
N THR A 7 15.71 -23.06 1.26
CA THR A 7 15.36 -22.12 2.34
C THR A 7 15.58 -20.66 1.96
N VAL A 8 16.39 -20.40 0.94
CA VAL A 8 16.66 -19.06 0.39
C VAL A 8 15.84 -18.87 -0.89
N PRO A 9 15.27 -17.68 -1.15
CA PRO A 9 14.65 -17.40 -2.43
C PRO A 9 15.64 -17.61 -3.58
N MET A 10 15.33 -18.52 -4.50
CA MET A 10 16.13 -18.75 -5.71
C MET A 10 15.94 -17.55 -6.61
N LEU A 11 17.01 -16.83 -6.97
CA LEU A 11 16.92 -15.60 -7.74
C LEU A 11 17.70 -15.75 -9.05
N TYR A 12 17.03 -15.48 -10.16
CA TYR A 12 17.70 -15.31 -11.44
C TYR A 12 18.11 -13.85 -11.59
N GLU A 13 19.40 -13.62 -11.88
CA GLU A 13 19.94 -12.28 -12.13
C GLU A 13 19.84 -11.93 -13.61
N ARG A 14 19.46 -10.68 -13.92
CA ARG A 14 19.44 -10.23 -15.32
C ARG A 14 20.88 -9.96 -15.77
N ASN A 15 21.35 -10.74 -16.72
CA ASN A 15 22.64 -10.55 -17.39
C ASN A 15 22.51 -10.93 -18.86
N ASP A 16 21.93 -10.00 -19.63
CA ASP A 16 21.59 -10.24 -21.03
C ASP A 16 22.83 -10.65 -21.83
N ALA A 17 23.97 -9.98 -21.62
CA ALA A 17 25.21 -10.25 -22.35
C ALA A 17 25.74 -11.68 -22.10
N TYR A 18 25.82 -12.11 -20.83
CA TYR A 18 26.30 -13.44 -20.48
C TYR A 18 25.42 -14.55 -21.06
N VAL A 19 24.10 -14.40 -20.92
CA VAL A 19 23.13 -15.41 -21.37
C VAL A 19 23.04 -15.45 -22.89
N ILE A 20 23.09 -14.30 -23.57
CA ILE A 20 23.14 -14.25 -25.04
C ILE A 20 24.42 -14.90 -25.56
N GLU A 21 25.56 -14.69 -24.90
CA GLU A 21 26.82 -15.32 -25.32
C GLU A 21 26.81 -16.84 -25.12
N ALA A 22 26.28 -17.31 -23.99
CA ALA A 22 26.04 -18.74 -23.78
C ALA A 22 25.09 -19.32 -24.84
N PHE A 23 24.01 -18.59 -25.16
CA PHE A 23 23.06 -18.98 -26.19
C PHE A 23 23.72 -19.07 -27.57
N ARG A 24 24.65 -18.16 -27.90
CA ARG A 24 25.45 -18.23 -29.14
C ARG A 24 26.31 -19.49 -29.25
N GLN A 25 26.72 -20.06 -28.11
CA GLN A 25 27.45 -21.34 -28.02
C GLN A 25 26.51 -22.56 -27.96
N GLY A 26 25.21 -22.33 -28.13
CA GLY A 26 24.15 -23.32 -28.06
C GLY A 26 23.82 -23.80 -26.65
N GLU A 27 24.15 -23.01 -25.63
CA GLU A 27 23.86 -23.29 -24.22
C GLU A 27 22.71 -22.44 -23.70
N PHE A 28 21.71 -23.07 -23.11
CA PHE A 28 20.57 -22.43 -22.43
C PHE A 28 19.78 -23.50 -21.67
N ASP A 29 19.16 -23.22 -20.53
CA ASP A 29 18.45 -24.23 -19.73
C ASP A 29 16.96 -24.29 -20.03
N TYR A 30 16.33 -23.12 -20.15
CA TYR A 30 14.89 -23.00 -20.40
C TYR A 30 14.59 -21.73 -21.20
N LEU A 31 13.42 -21.68 -21.85
CA LEU A 31 12.97 -20.54 -22.64
C LEU A 31 11.45 -20.41 -22.56
N GLU A 32 10.95 -19.20 -22.32
CA GLU A 32 9.50 -18.92 -22.29
C GLU A 32 9.14 -17.51 -22.77
N GLY A 33 7.88 -17.32 -23.16
CA GLY A 33 7.29 -16.01 -23.44
C GLY A 33 6.60 -15.41 -22.20
N VAL A 34 6.86 -14.14 -21.93
CA VAL A 34 6.40 -13.42 -20.73
C VAL A 34 5.69 -12.12 -21.10
N GLY A 35 4.56 -11.85 -20.44
CA GLY A 35 3.75 -10.64 -20.62
C GLY A 35 3.71 -9.67 -19.43
N GLU A 36 4.19 -10.06 -18.24
CA GLU A 36 4.11 -9.22 -17.03
C GLU A 36 5.47 -9.05 -16.32
N VAL A 37 6.37 -8.28 -16.95
CA VAL A 37 7.70 -8.01 -16.39
C VAL A 37 7.63 -7.17 -15.09
N SER A 38 6.55 -6.42 -14.85
CA SER A 38 6.45 -5.53 -13.69
C SER A 38 6.38 -6.24 -12.34
N GLU A 39 5.64 -7.35 -12.24
CA GLU A 39 5.60 -8.15 -11.01
C GLU A 39 6.93 -8.90 -10.82
N THR A 40 7.51 -9.38 -11.93
CA THR A 40 8.81 -10.02 -11.93
C THR A 40 9.91 -9.09 -11.40
N ASP A 41 9.96 -7.86 -11.90
CA ASP A 41 10.93 -6.84 -11.45
C ASP A 41 10.69 -6.42 -9.99
N PHE A 42 9.42 -6.34 -9.56
CA PHE A 42 9.07 -6.12 -8.16
C PHE A 42 9.65 -7.23 -7.26
N PHE A 43 9.41 -8.50 -7.59
CA PHE A 43 9.93 -9.63 -6.81
C PHE A 43 11.45 -9.68 -6.82
N ARG A 44 12.09 -9.41 -7.96
CA ARG A 44 13.56 -9.33 -8.05
C ARG A 44 14.13 -8.20 -7.20
N ALA A 45 13.48 -7.03 -7.18
CA ALA A 45 13.94 -5.92 -6.37
C ALA A 45 13.91 -6.23 -4.87
N ILE A 46 12.84 -6.88 -4.38
CA ILE A 46 12.74 -7.25 -2.96
C ILE A 46 13.59 -8.47 -2.61
N ALA A 47 13.70 -9.46 -3.50
CA ALA A 47 14.50 -10.67 -3.27
C ALA A 47 16.00 -10.38 -3.37
N GLY A 48 16.45 -9.65 -4.41
CA GLY A 48 17.85 -9.26 -4.60
C GLY A 48 18.39 -8.31 -3.51
N LYS A 49 17.52 -7.67 -2.74
CA LYS A 49 17.90 -6.92 -1.53
C LYS A 49 17.76 -7.72 -0.25
N ASN A 50 17.49 -9.03 -0.31
CA ASN A 50 17.24 -9.91 0.83
C ASN A 50 16.04 -9.48 1.70
N ILE A 51 15.13 -8.61 1.22
CA ILE A 51 13.95 -8.18 1.96
C ILE A 51 13.04 -9.39 2.19
N LEU A 52 12.73 -10.14 1.13
CA LEU A 52 11.86 -11.32 1.22
C LEU A 52 12.42 -12.39 2.18
N ARG A 53 13.75 -12.58 2.18
CA ARG A 53 14.42 -13.52 3.10
C ARG A 53 14.28 -13.07 4.55
N LYS A 54 14.60 -11.80 4.86
CA LYS A 54 14.47 -11.24 6.22
C LYS A 54 13.03 -11.27 6.74
N LEU A 55 12.06 -11.00 5.85
CA LEU A 55 10.64 -11.13 6.16
C LEU A 55 10.30 -12.57 6.57
N ALA A 56 10.80 -13.56 5.81
CA ALA A 56 10.56 -14.97 6.08
C ALA A 56 11.23 -15.48 7.37
N GLU A 57 12.45 -15.03 7.65
CA GLU A 57 13.22 -15.40 8.85
C GLU A 57 12.53 -14.96 10.15
N THR A 58 11.79 -13.85 10.10
CA THR A 58 11.16 -13.23 11.28
C THR A 58 9.65 -13.48 11.37
N TYR A 59 9.03 -14.02 10.32
CA TYR A 59 7.58 -14.21 10.28
C TYR A 59 7.13 -15.18 11.38
N PRO A 60 6.06 -14.85 12.13
CA PRO A 60 5.56 -15.64 13.25
C PRO A 60 4.78 -16.87 12.76
N SER A 61 5.48 -17.78 12.07
CA SER A 61 4.87 -18.93 11.44
C SER A 61 4.24 -19.86 12.49
N PRO A 62 2.97 -20.26 12.34
CA PRO A 62 2.32 -21.19 13.26
C PRO A 62 2.72 -22.65 12.99
N CYS A 63 3.58 -22.89 12.01
CA CYS A 63 4.01 -24.22 11.58
C CYS A 63 5.22 -24.69 12.40
N LYS A 64 5.11 -25.89 12.97
CA LYS A 64 6.25 -26.57 13.63
C LYS A 64 7.26 -27.15 12.64
N LYS A 65 6.77 -27.54 11.45
CA LYS A 65 7.57 -28.05 10.34
C LYS A 65 7.20 -27.27 9.09
N HIS A 66 8.21 -26.83 8.35
CA HIS A 66 8.07 -26.06 7.11
C HIS A 66 8.31 -26.94 5.89
N ASP A 67 7.34 -27.78 5.54
CA ASP A 67 7.37 -28.55 4.28
C ASP A 67 7.22 -27.65 3.03
N VAL A 68 6.87 -26.38 3.23
CA VAL A 68 6.92 -25.29 2.26
C VAL A 68 7.67 -24.13 2.94
N PRO A 69 8.70 -23.55 2.31
CA PRO A 69 9.45 -22.44 2.89
C PRO A 69 8.56 -21.23 3.18
N VAL A 70 8.83 -20.53 4.28
CA VAL A 70 8.03 -19.36 4.70
C VAL A 70 8.08 -18.23 3.66
N TRP A 71 9.21 -18.07 2.98
CA TRP A 71 9.35 -17.06 1.93
C TRP A 71 8.37 -17.30 0.77
N VAL A 72 8.04 -18.56 0.46
CA VAL A 72 7.05 -18.91 -0.58
C VAL A 72 5.66 -18.49 -0.13
N TYR A 73 5.30 -18.71 1.14
CA TYR A 73 4.05 -18.23 1.71
C TYR A 73 3.93 -16.70 1.61
N ILE A 74 4.97 -15.97 2.03
CA ILE A 74 5.00 -14.50 1.96
C ILE A 74 4.91 -14.03 0.51
N ALA A 75 5.73 -14.59 -0.40
CA ALA A 75 5.71 -14.22 -1.81
C ALA A 75 4.34 -14.48 -2.46
N SER A 76 3.69 -15.60 -2.10
CA SER A 76 2.35 -15.94 -2.58
C SER A 76 1.30 -14.93 -2.11
N ASP A 77 1.33 -14.52 -0.84
CA ASP A 77 0.40 -13.51 -0.32
C ASP A 77 0.66 -12.13 -0.95
N LEU A 78 1.94 -11.74 -1.10
CA LEU A 78 2.33 -10.52 -1.81
C LEU A 78 1.85 -10.51 -3.26
N SER A 79 2.03 -11.62 -3.99
CA SER A 79 1.59 -11.75 -5.40
C SER A 79 0.08 -11.59 -5.51
N MET A 80 -0.68 -12.27 -4.64
CA MET A 80 -2.14 -12.09 -4.60
C MET A 80 -2.54 -10.63 -4.34
N ARG A 81 -1.91 -9.93 -3.38
CA ARG A 81 -2.25 -8.52 -3.09
C ARG A 81 -1.77 -7.55 -4.17
N PHE A 82 -0.67 -7.88 -4.84
CA PHE A 82 -0.17 -7.16 -6.00
C PHE A 82 -1.21 -7.19 -7.12
N HIS A 83 -1.86 -8.33 -7.35
CA HIS A 83 -2.95 -8.49 -8.31
C HIS A 83 -4.32 -8.03 -7.81
N GLY A 84 -4.45 -7.69 -6.52
CA GLY A 84 -5.72 -7.31 -5.93
C GLY A 84 -6.68 -8.44 -5.65
N VAL A 85 -6.13 -9.61 -5.43
CA VAL A 85 -6.87 -10.82 -5.15
C VAL A 85 -6.75 -11.12 -3.65
N HIS A 86 -7.89 -11.29 -3.00
CA HIS A 86 -7.95 -11.53 -1.54
C HIS A 86 -8.24 -12.99 -1.20
N SER A 87 -9.00 -13.68 -2.05
CA SER A 87 -9.34 -15.08 -1.88
C SER A 87 -8.14 -15.98 -2.18
N PHE A 88 -7.77 -16.82 -1.20
CA PHE A 88 -6.76 -17.85 -1.40
C PHE A 88 -7.13 -18.81 -2.54
N HIS A 89 -8.42 -19.04 -2.80
CA HIS A 89 -8.88 -19.90 -3.89
C HIS A 89 -8.47 -19.44 -5.29
N ALA A 90 -8.11 -18.16 -5.44
CA ALA A 90 -7.64 -17.61 -6.70
C ALA A 90 -6.10 -17.71 -6.85
N PHE A 91 -5.39 -18.20 -5.84
CA PHE A 91 -3.94 -18.37 -5.90
C PHE A 91 -3.46 -19.17 -7.14
N PRO A 92 -4.08 -20.30 -7.53
CA PRO A 92 -3.66 -21.03 -8.73
C PRO A 92 -3.72 -20.18 -10.01
N TYR A 93 -4.73 -19.32 -10.14
CA TYR A 93 -4.84 -18.43 -11.29
C TYR A 93 -3.79 -17.31 -11.25
N VAL A 94 -3.57 -16.71 -10.08
CA VAL A 94 -2.59 -15.63 -9.89
C VAL A 94 -1.18 -16.12 -10.20
N VAL A 95 -0.75 -17.27 -9.68
CA VAL A 95 0.61 -17.78 -9.90
C VAL A 95 0.87 -18.22 -11.35
N ARG A 96 -0.17 -18.66 -12.08
CA ARG A 96 -0.10 -19.03 -13.50
C ARG A 96 0.08 -17.82 -14.41
N SER A 97 -0.58 -16.70 -14.07
CA SER A 97 -0.66 -15.49 -14.90
C SER A 97 0.34 -14.42 -14.51
N GLY A 98 0.78 -14.40 -13.25
CA GLY A 98 1.69 -13.41 -12.71
C GLY A 98 3.18 -13.68 -12.99
N GLY A 99 4.00 -12.71 -12.61
CA GLY A 99 5.45 -12.70 -12.74
C GLY A 99 6.21 -13.37 -11.60
N MET A 100 5.53 -13.92 -10.58
CA MET A 100 6.18 -14.58 -9.43
C MET A 100 7.08 -15.74 -9.87
N VAL A 101 6.55 -16.68 -10.66
CA VAL A 101 7.33 -17.85 -11.13
C VAL A 101 8.54 -17.42 -11.98
N GLN A 102 8.37 -16.42 -12.83
CA GLN A 102 9.46 -15.87 -13.65
C GLN A 102 10.55 -15.17 -12.82
N ALA A 103 10.20 -14.66 -11.64
CA ALA A 103 11.16 -13.99 -10.77
C ALA A 103 12.09 -15.00 -10.08
N PHE A 104 11.54 -16.16 -9.71
CA PHE A 104 12.25 -17.20 -8.96
C PHE A 104 12.71 -18.39 -9.83
N GLY A 105 12.29 -18.42 -11.09
CA GLY A 105 12.76 -19.33 -12.13
C GLY A 105 12.01 -20.66 -12.28
N PRO A 106 12.42 -21.49 -13.26
CA PRO A 106 11.71 -22.71 -13.67
C PRO A 106 11.65 -23.80 -12.59
N GLU A 107 12.51 -23.75 -11.58
CA GLU A 107 12.48 -24.64 -10.42
C GLU A 107 11.26 -24.39 -9.51
N MET A 108 10.75 -23.15 -9.48
CA MET A 108 9.49 -22.84 -8.79
C MET A 108 8.28 -23.40 -9.55
N GLY A 109 8.40 -23.46 -10.87
CA GLY A 109 7.46 -24.07 -11.79
C GLY A 109 7.66 -23.55 -13.20
N HIS A 110 7.08 -24.23 -14.18
CA HIS A 110 7.11 -23.78 -15.57
C HIS A 110 5.78 -24.10 -16.26
N LYS A 111 5.46 -23.33 -17.30
CA LYS A 111 4.20 -23.49 -18.02
C LYS A 111 4.17 -24.78 -18.82
N ALA A 112 3.07 -25.52 -18.71
CA ALA A 112 2.80 -26.73 -19.48
C ALA A 112 1.34 -26.73 -19.95
N VAL A 113 1.06 -27.47 -21.01
CA VAL A 113 -0.31 -27.63 -21.53
C VAL A 113 -0.97 -28.78 -20.78
N HIS A 114 -2.17 -28.56 -20.25
CA HIS A 114 -2.95 -29.60 -19.61
C HIS A 114 -3.37 -30.65 -20.66
N PRO A 115 -3.09 -31.95 -20.44
CA PRO A 115 -3.32 -32.97 -21.45
C PRO A 115 -4.80 -33.13 -21.84
N GLU A 116 -5.72 -32.98 -20.87
CA GLU A 116 -7.16 -33.13 -21.14
C GLU A 116 -7.85 -31.86 -21.66
N THR A 117 -7.58 -30.68 -21.09
CA THR A 117 -8.30 -29.44 -21.45
C THR A 117 -7.60 -28.60 -22.51
N GLY A 118 -6.30 -28.79 -22.73
CA GLY A 118 -5.49 -27.93 -23.60
C GLY A 118 -5.14 -26.56 -22.99
N ASP A 119 -5.56 -26.29 -21.75
CA ASP A 119 -5.27 -25.03 -21.08
C ASP A 119 -3.80 -24.92 -20.64
N ILE A 120 -3.32 -23.68 -20.48
CA ILE A 120 -2.01 -23.42 -19.86
C ILE A 120 -2.13 -23.63 -18.34
N SER A 121 -1.38 -24.60 -17.83
CA SER A 121 -1.18 -24.86 -16.40
C SER A 121 0.28 -24.67 -16.02
N LEU A 122 0.62 -24.96 -14.77
CA LEU A 122 2.01 -25.07 -14.33
C LEU A 122 2.36 -26.52 -14.04
N VAL A 123 3.63 -26.85 -14.18
CA VAL A 123 4.27 -28.01 -13.58
C VAL A 123 5.21 -27.48 -12.53
N CYS A 124 5.04 -27.92 -11.29
CA CYS A 124 5.89 -27.55 -10.17
C CYS A 124 6.48 -28.82 -9.55
N GLU A 125 7.77 -28.84 -9.24
CA GLU A 125 8.32 -29.92 -8.39
C GLU A 125 7.74 -29.84 -6.97
N GLY A 126 7.54 -28.60 -6.50
CA GLY A 126 7.14 -28.30 -5.14
C GLY A 126 8.24 -28.54 -4.11
N PHE A 127 7.89 -28.32 -2.85
CA PHE A 127 8.85 -28.31 -1.74
C PHE A 127 8.83 -29.59 -0.91
N ASN A 128 7.95 -30.55 -1.24
CA ASN A 128 7.83 -31.83 -0.56
C ASN A 128 7.17 -32.89 -1.46
N HIS A 129 7.33 -34.16 -1.07
CA HIS A 129 6.86 -35.32 -1.84
C HIS A 129 5.53 -35.91 -1.33
N LYS A 130 4.64 -35.08 -0.78
CA LYS A 130 3.38 -35.54 -0.16
C LYS A 130 2.17 -35.59 -1.10
N ASN A 131 2.35 -35.25 -2.37
CA ASN A 131 1.24 -35.12 -3.32
C ASN A 131 1.09 -36.39 -4.16
N THR A 132 -0.17 -36.83 -4.32
CA THR A 132 -0.54 -37.96 -5.19
C THR A 132 -0.68 -37.55 -6.66
N PHE A 133 -0.99 -36.28 -6.91
CA PHE A 133 -1.19 -35.71 -8.26
C PHE A 133 -0.07 -34.72 -8.58
N ASP A 134 0.14 -34.47 -9.86
CA ASP A 134 1.09 -33.48 -10.33
C ASP A 134 0.75 -32.09 -9.77
N ARG A 135 1.77 -31.40 -9.24
CA ARG A 135 1.58 -30.05 -8.70
C ARG A 135 1.45 -29.05 -9.83
N GLN A 136 0.33 -28.32 -9.80
CA GLN A 136 0.06 -27.23 -10.73
C GLN A 136 0.22 -25.84 -10.09
N THR A 137 0.77 -25.79 -8.88
CA THR A 137 1.12 -24.57 -8.13
C THR A 137 2.32 -24.87 -7.22
N PRO A 138 3.14 -23.86 -6.85
CA PRO A 138 4.29 -24.06 -5.96
C PRO A 138 3.90 -24.62 -4.59
N CYS A 139 2.74 -24.19 -4.07
CA CYS A 139 2.11 -24.71 -2.87
C CYS A 139 0.58 -24.67 -3.00
N ASP A 140 -0.12 -25.50 -2.25
CA ASP A 140 -1.58 -25.54 -2.29
C ASP A 140 -2.19 -24.24 -1.71
N GLN A 141 -3.24 -23.71 -2.35
CA GLN A 141 -3.97 -22.53 -1.85
C GLN A 141 -4.47 -22.70 -0.41
N ASP A 142 -4.81 -23.93 -0.05
CA ASP A 142 -5.36 -24.30 1.23
C ASP A 142 -4.27 -24.34 2.31
N TYR A 143 -3.01 -24.57 1.91
CA TYR A 143 -1.85 -24.34 2.77
C TYR A 143 -1.73 -22.85 3.12
N LEU A 144 -1.80 -21.93 2.14
CA LEU A 144 -1.73 -20.49 2.39
C LEU A 144 -2.82 -20.04 3.38
N ARG A 145 -4.07 -20.47 3.13
CA ARG A 145 -5.21 -20.19 4.01
C ARG A 145 -5.01 -20.74 5.43
N LYS A 146 -4.49 -21.96 5.57
CA LYS A 146 -4.25 -22.60 6.88
C LYS A 146 -3.14 -21.90 7.66
N VAL A 147 -2.06 -21.48 7.01
CA VAL A 147 -1.00 -20.68 7.63
C VAL A 147 -1.60 -19.36 8.14
N ALA A 148 -2.20 -18.58 7.25
CA ALA A 148 -2.81 -17.29 7.59
C ALA A 148 -3.84 -17.39 8.73
N ARG A 149 -4.72 -18.41 8.70
CA ARG A 149 -5.74 -18.62 9.75
C ARG A 149 -5.14 -18.97 11.11
N ARG A 150 -4.03 -19.71 11.13
CA ARG A 150 -3.40 -20.19 12.36
C ARG A 150 -2.39 -19.20 12.94
N THR A 151 -1.92 -18.23 12.16
CA THR A 151 -1.04 -17.17 12.65
C THR A 151 -1.80 -16.30 13.66
N PRO A 152 -1.31 -16.17 14.91
CA PRO A 152 -1.99 -15.35 15.90
C PRO A 152 -2.03 -13.86 15.48
N PRO A 153 -3.19 -13.20 15.54
CA PRO A 153 -3.35 -11.82 15.07
C PRO A 153 -2.41 -10.82 15.74
N GLU A 154 -2.19 -10.96 17.04
CA GLU A 154 -1.29 -10.09 17.81
C GLU A 154 0.18 -10.27 17.41
N LEU A 155 0.61 -11.51 17.16
CA LEU A 155 1.97 -11.78 16.69
C LEU A 155 2.19 -11.24 15.28
N LEU A 156 1.19 -11.32 14.40
CA LEU A 156 1.31 -10.81 13.04
C LEU A 156 1.42 -9.28 13.00
N GLN A 157 0.63 -8.57 13.82
CA GLN A 157 0.72 -7.11 13.94
C GLN A 157 2.04 -6.69 14.58
N ASN A 158 2.50 -7.39 15.61
CA ASN A 158 3.81 -7.14 16.23
C ASN A 158 4.96 -7.40 15.25
N TRP A 159 4.88 -8.47 14.46
CA TRP A 159 5.85 -8.75 13.39
C TRP A 159 5.91 -7.62 12.37
N PHE A 160 4.76 -7.07 11.97
CA PHE A 160 4.75 -5.88 11.11
C PHE A 160 5.44 -4.69 11.81
N ASN A 161 4.97 -4.32 12.99
CA ASN A 161 5.41 -3.12 13.70
C ASN A 161 6.90 -3.16 14.10
N ARG A 162 7.43 -4.34 14.40
CA ARG A 162 8.83 -4.55 14.79
C ARG A 162 9.70 -4.96 13.61
N ASP A 163 9.43 -6.12 13.03
CA ASP A 163 10.36 -6.77 12.13
C ASP A 163 10.28 -6.18 10.70
N VAL A 164 9.07 -6.00 10.15
CA VAL A 164 8.89 -5.38 8.82
C VAL A 164 9.41 -3.93 8.80
N VAL A 165 9.02 -3.13 9.79
CA VAL A 165 9.47 -1.74 9.92
C VAL A 165 10.99 -1.66 10.12
N GLY A 166 11.56 -2.59 10.89
CA GLY A 166 13.00 -2.72 11.06
C GLY A 166 13.72 -3.02 9.74
N ILE A 167 13.13 -3.88 8.89
CA ILE A 167 13.65 -4.17 7.54
C ILE A 167 13.57 -2.92 6.66
N PHE A 168 12.47 -2.16 6.67
CA PHE A 168 12.38 -0.88 5.96
C PHE A 168 13.47 0.10 6.39
N LYS A 169 13.76 0.19 7.69
CA LYS A 169 14.87 1.00 8.21
C LYS A 169 16.23 0.53 7.70
N GLN A 170 16.51 -0.78 7.75
CA GLN A 170 17.76 -1.36 7.25
C GLN A 170 17.97 -1.10 5.75
N HIS A 171 16.89 -0.92 5.00
CA HIS A 171 16.93 -0.62 3.56
C HIS A 171 16.75 0.88 3.23
N HIS A 172 16.95 1.76 4.22
CA HIS A 172 16.89 3.22 4.09
C HIS A 172 15.58 3.71 3.45
N ALA A 173 14.45 3.09 3.81
CA ALA A 173 13.13 3.50 3.31
C ALA A 173 12.58 4.75 4.00
N PHE A 174 13.11 5.12 5.18
CA PHE A 174 12.71 6.32 5.92
C PHE A 174 13.49 7.55 5.43
N ASP A 175 12.76 8.58 5.04
CA ASP A 175 13.26 9.89 4.66
C ASP A 175 13.79 10.65 5.89
N PRO A 176 14.93 11.37 5.75
CA PRO A 176 15.54 12.13 6.85
C PRO A 176 14.66 13.20 7.49
N GLU A 177 13.63 13.70 6.81
CA GLU A 177 12.67 14.65 7.38
C GLU A 177 11.88 14.04 8.55
N GLY A 178 11.72 12.72 8.58
CA GLY A 178 11.11 12.01 9.71
C GLY A 178 9.66 12.44 9.97
N ILE A 179 8.89 12.72 8.90
CA ILE A 179 7.48 13.11 8.98
C ILE A 179 6.61 11.85 9.02
N PHE A 180 5.82 11.75 10.08
CA PHE A 180 4.85 10.70 10.30
C PHE A 180 3.47 11.31 10.49
N ILE A 181 2.46 10.53 10.14
CA ILE A 181 1.06 10.89 10.30
C ILE A 181 0.38 9.73 11.00
N GLY A 182 -0.33 10.04 12.09
CA GLY A 182 -1.17 9.09 12.80
C GLY A 182 -2.60 9.24 12.32
N ASP A 183 -3.20 8.12 11.93
CA ASP A 183 -4.58 8.11 11.44
C ASP A 183 -5.32 6.85 11.86
N ALA A 184 -6.65 6.95 11.90
CA ALA A 184 -7.54 5.85 12.18
C ALA A 184 -8.68 5.79 11.16
N THR A 185 -8.98 4.58 10.69
CA THR A 185 -10.07 4.35 9.76
C THR A 185 -10.89 3.15 10.18
N TYR A 186 -12.21 3.27 10.05
CA TYR A 186 -13.12 2.11 10.14
C TYR A 186 -12.93 1.18 8.96
N LEU A 187 -13.07 -0.12 9.18
CA LEU A 187 -13.10 -1.15 8.14
C LEU A 187 -14.46 -1.84 8.24
N PHE A 188 -15.35 -1.54 7.30
CA PHE A 188 -16.71 -2.08 7.31
C PHE A 188 -16.74 -3.54 6.84
N VAL A 189 -17.59 -4.33 7.50
CA VAL A 189 -17.86 -5.72 7.12
C VAL A 189 -19.37 -5.93 6.95
N PRO A 190 -19.80 -6.98 6.23
CA PRO A 190 -21.20 -7.37 6.21
C PRO A 190 -21.76 -7.49 7.63
N ASN A 191 -23.02 -7.12 7.82
CA ASN A 191 -23.69 -7.23 9.12
C ASN A 191 -23.95 -8.70 9.49
N ASN A 192 -22.90 -9.39 9.90
CA ASN A 192 -22.91 -10.79 10.29
C ASN A 192 -22.26 -10.91 11.69
N PRO A 193 -23.01 -11.33 12.73
CA PRO A 193 -22.50 -11.38 14.10
C PRO A 193 -21.33 -12.34 14.31
N ASN A 194 -21.09 -13.25 13.36
CA ASN A 194 -20.00 -14.21 13.43
C ASN A 194 -18.62 -13.61 13.10
N TYR A 195 -18.53 -12.35 12.66
CA TYR A 195 -17.24 -11.67 12.52
C TYR A 195 -16.60 -11.48 13.90
N GLU A 196 -15.58 -12.29 14.18
CA GLU A 196 -14.86 -12.30 15.45
C GLU A 196 -14.28 -10.91 15.75
N ASN A 197 -14.40 -10.45 17.00
CA ASN A 197 -13.85 -9.18 17.48
C ASN A 197 -14.32 -7.92 16.71
N SER A 198 -15.43 -8.02 15.97
CA SER A 198 -16.04 -6.87 15.29
C SER A 198 -17.12 -6.22 16.14
N SER A 199 -17.45 -4.97 15.84
CA SER A 199 -18.46 -4.23 16.58
C SER A 199 -19.52 -3.62 15.71
N LEU A 200 -20.74 -3.62 16.23
CA LEU A 200 -21.89 -2.98 15.61
C LEU A 200 -22.01 -1.56 16.15
N MET A 201 -21.85 -0.57 15.30
CA MET A 201 -21.90 0.84 15.66
C MET A 201 -22.84 1.60 14.74
N LEU A 202 -23.36 2.73 15.22
CA LEU A 202 -24.23 3.61 14.44
C LEU A 202 -23.38 4.67 13.73
N PHE A 203 -23.61 4.86 12.43
CA PHE A 203 -22.89 5.81 11.60
C PHE A 203 -23.84 6.77 10.89
N ASP A 204 -23.41 8.03 10.70
CA ASP A 204 -24.11 9.00 9.86
C ASP A 204 -23.92 8.72 8.35
N GLU A 205 -24.48 9.59 7.51
CA GLU A 205 -24.36 9.51 6.03
C GLU A 205 -22.94 9.69 5.49
N HIS A 206 -22.04 10.24 6.32
CA HIS A 206 -20.63 10.47 6.02
C HIS A 206 -19.71 9.40 6.64
N ASN A 207 -20.28 8.35 7.26
CA ASN A 207 -19.57 7.30 7.97
C ASN A 207 -18.80 7.77 9.22
N HIS A 208 -19.27 8.81 9.89
CA HIS A 208 -18.80 9.16 11.23
C HIS A 208 -19.61 8.41 12.30
N PRO A 209 -18.96 7.89 13.36
CA PRO A 209 -19.64 7.23 14.45
C PRO A 209 -20.51 8.23 15.22
N VAL A 210 -21.73 7.82 15.58
CA VAL A 210 -22.69 8.66 16.31
C VAL A 210 -23.30 7.93 17.49
N GLU A 211 -23.54 8.64 18.58
CA GLU A 211 -24.25 8.12 19.74
C GLU A 211 -25.75 8.29 19.56
N ALA A 212 -26.48 7.18 19.54
CA ALA A 212 -27.91 7.18 19.27
C ALA A 212 -28.70 8.00 20.32
N SER A 213 -28.21 8.11 21.55
CA SER A 213 -28.80 8.92 22.63
C SER A 213 -28.74 10.42 22.40
N LYS A 214 -27.81 10.90 21.56
CA LYS A 214 -27.57 12.33 21.28
C LYS A 214 -28.27 12.82 20.00
N LEU A 215 -29.01 11.95 19.32
CA LEU A 215 -29.66 12.26 18.04
C LEU A 215 -31.17 12.47 18.18
N SER A 216 -31.70 13.46 17.48
CA SER A 216 -33.14 13.58 17.25
C SER A 216 -33.67 12.40 16.41
N ALA A 217 -34.98 12.17 16.45
CA ALA A 217 -35.61 11.11 15.66
C ALA A 217 -35.32 11.22 14.15
N LYS A 218 -35.24 12.45 13.62
CA LYS A 218 -34.97 12.75 12.21
C LYS A 218 -33.52 12.46 11.83
N GLU A 219 -32.57 12.76 12.70
CA GLU A 219 -31.14 12.47 12.48
C GLU A 219 -30.88 10.97 12.59
N ARG A 220 -31.50 10.31 13.58
CA ARG A 220 -31.39 8.86 13.77
C ARG A 220 -31.89 8.07 12.55
N ALA A 221 -32.92 8.55 11.87
CA ALA A 221 -33.45 7.95 10.64
C ALA A 221 -32.46 7.98 9.46
N ARG A 222 -31.48 8.89 9.48
CA ARG A 222 -30.41 8.99 8.47
C ARG A 222 -29.17 8.18 8.82
N CYS A 223 -29.14 7.62 10.03
CA CYS A 223 -28.01 6.84 10.51
C CYS A 223 -28.19 5.36 10.20
N THR A 224 -27.09 4.66 10.00
CA THR A 224 -27.08 3.23 9.65
C THR A 224 -26.21 2.45 10.62
N TRP A 225 -26.72 1.32 11.10
CA TRP A 225 -25.93 0.39 11.89
C TRP A 225 -24.98 -0.37 10.97
N LYS A 226 -23.67 -0.26 11.22
CA LYS A 226 -22.64 -0.96 10.46
C LYS A 226 -21.75 -1.76 11.39
N ARG A 227 -21.43 -2.97 10.97
CA ARG A 227 -20.44 -3.80 11.65
C ARG A 227 -19.06 -3.43 11.13
N CYS A 228 -18.10 -3.24 12.02
CA CYS A 228 -16.80 -2.74 11.66
C CYS A 228 -15.68 -3.18 12.60
N TYR A 229 -14.46 -3.14 12.05
CA TYR A 229 -13.21 -3.04 12.78
C TYR A 229 -12.69 -1.60 12.71
N LYS A 230 -11.64 -1.31 13.46
CA LYS A 230 -10.87 -0.07 13.34
C LYS A 230 -9.41 -0.40 13.07
N LEU A 231 -8.83 0.26 12.07
CA LEU A 231 -7.41 0.26 11.77
C LEU A 231 -6.81 1.58 12.25
N VAL A 232 -5.87 1.52 13.18
CA VAL A 232 -5.04 2.67 13.59
C VAL A 232 -3.65 2.46 13.01
N SER A 233 -3.06 3.49 12.42
CA SER A 233 -1.81 3.35 11.67
C SER A 233 -0.86 4.54 11.85
N LEU A 234 0.44 4.25 11.73
CA LEU A 234 1.51 5.22 11.56
C LEU A 234 1.97 5.18 10.11
N ILE A 235 1.97 6.33 9.46
CA ILE A 235 2.32 6.45 8.03
C ILE A 235 3.46 7.44 7.90
N HIS A 236 4.54 7.02 7.28
CA HIS A 236 5.69 7.86 6.99
C HIS A 236 5.60 8.47 5.58
N THR A 237 5.94 9.74 5.47
CA THR A 237 6.00 10.49 4.20
C THR A 237 7.10 11.57 4.27
N ASN A 238 7.23 12.35 3.21
CA ASN A 238 8.05 13.56 3.17
C ASN A 238 7.18 14.80 2.94
N TRP A 239 7.79 15.97 3.04
CA TRP A 239 7.15 17.27 2.84
C TRP A 239 6.41 17.37 1.51
N ALA A 240 6.98 16.78 0.46
CA ALA A 240 6.40 16.81 -0.88
C ALA A 240 5.24 15.81 -1.07
N GLY A 241 4.96 14.94 -0.09
CA GLY A 241 3.91 13.93 -0.18
C GLY A 241 4.14 12.92 -1.31
N GLU A 242 5.41 12.66 -1.66
CA GLU A 242 5.77 11.88 -2.84
C GLU A 242 5.54 10.38 -2.64
N PHE A 243 5.55 9.90 -1.40
CA PHE A 243 5.34 8.51 -1.05
C PHE A 243 4.63 8.38 0.30
N PHE A 244 4.04 7.23 0.55
CA PHE A 244 3.46 6.88 1.85
C PHE A 244 3.88 5.46 2.21
N LEU A 245 4.52 5.28 3.36
CA LEU A 245 4.97 3.99 3.85
C LEU A 245 4.31 3.70 5.19
N TYR A 246 3.64 2.56 5.31
CA TYR A 246 3.09 2.14 6.59
C TYR A 246 4.23 1.72 7.51
N ALA A 247 4.32 2.38 8.66
CA ALA A 247 5.37 2.21 9.65
C ALA A 247 4.83 1.70 11.01
N GLY A 248 3.53 1.44 11.08
CA GLY A 248 2.88 0.82 12.23
C GLY A 248 1.39 0.62 11.95
N LEU A 249 0.81 -0.45 12.48
CA LEU A 249 -0.60 -0.74 12.38
C LEU A 249 -1.13 -1.47 13.62
N VAL A 250 -2.40 -1.26 13.92
CA VAL A 250 -3.20 -2.13 14.77
C VAL A 250 -4.62 -2.20 14.24
N VAL A 251 -5.15 -3.42 14.14
CA VAL A 251 -6.53 -3.73 13.81
C VAL A 251 -7.21 -4.19 15.08
N THR A 252 -8.33 -3.56 15.40
CA THR A 252 -9.04 -3.73 16.67
C THR A 252 -10.55 -3.67 16.45
N ALA A 253 -11.34 -3.79 17.51
CA ALA A 253 -12.79 -3.72 17.39
C ALA A 253 -13.22 -2.26 17.10
N GLY A 254 -14.30 -2.05 16.34
CA GLY A 254 -14.68 -0.70 15.87
C GLY A 254 -14.87 0.35 16.98
N GLN A 255 -15.37 -0.06 18.13
CA GLN A 255 -15.65 0.75 19.32
C GLN A 255 -14.40 1.16 20.10
N ASP A 256 -13.26 0.50 19.89
CA ASP A 256 -12.05 0.77 20.66
C ASP A 256 -11.53 2.18 20.33
N HIS A 257 -11.12 2.95 21.35
CA HIS A 257 -10.64 4.32 21.15
C HIS A 257 -9.28 4.35 20.45
N GLU A 258 -9.17 5.13 19.37
CA GLU A 258 -7.99 5.22 18.53
C GLU A 258 -6.79 5.91 19.20
N ALA A 259 -7.03 6.91 20.05
CA ALA A 259 -5.94 7.72 20.60
C ALA A 259 -4.95 6.91 21.47
N PRO A 260 -5.40 6.12 22.46
CA PRO A 260 -4.50 5.28 23.25
C PRO A 260 -3.79 4.20 22.42
N LEU A 261 -4.41 3.73 21.33
CA LEU A 261 -3.81 2.76 20.42
C LEU A 261 -2.69 3.39 19.61
N LEU A 262 -2.90 4.59 19.08
CA LEU A 262 -1.90 5.32 18.31
C LEU A 262 -0.67 5.64 19.15
N TYR A 263 -0.83 6.20 20.36
CA TYR A 263 0.32 6.54 21.18
C TYR A 263 1.10 5.29 21.64
N ARG A 264 0.44 4.14 21.83
CA ARG A 264 1.12 2.85 22.02
C ARG A 264 1.94 2.44 20.80
N LEU A 265 1.43 2.67 19.58
CA LEU A 265 2.21 2.46 18.36
C LEU A 265 3.43 3.39 18.30
N VAL A 266 3.28 4.67 18.69
CA VAL A 266 4.41 5.63 18.72
C VAL A 266 5.46 5.18 19.73
N GLU A 267 5.05 4.80 20.93
CA GLU A 267 5.95 4.29 21.97
C GLU A 267 6.70 3.04 21.49
N ALA A 268 5.97 2.04 20.96
CA ALA A 268 6.56 0.83 20.42
C ALA A 268 7.52 1.14 19.26
N PHE A 269 7.17 2.09 18.38
CA PHE A 269 8.03 2.51 17.29
C PHE A 269 9.35 3.09 17.81
N VAL A 270 9.30 4.00 18.79
CA VAL A 270 10.51 4.61 19.36
C VAL A 270 11.36 3.58 20.10
N GLN A 271 10.73 2.67 20.85
CA GLN A 271 11.44 1.62 21.59
C GLN A 271 12.17 0.64 20.65
N GLN A 272 11.54 0.26 19.53
CA GLN A 272 12.11 -0.72 18.60
C GLN A 272 13.07 -0.09 17.58
N HIS A 273 12.76 1.12 17.11
CA HIS A 273 13.47 1.76 15.99
C HIS A 273 14.35 2.94 16.39
N GLY A 274 14.33 3.33 17.66
CA GLY A 274 15.14 4.40 18.22
C GLY A 274 14.57 5.80 17.99
N ARG A 275 15.11 6.75 18.76
CA ARG A 275 14.76 8.17 18.69
C ARG A 275 15.31 8.82 17.42
N GLY A 276 14.66 9.89 16.96
CA GLY A 276 15.12 10.70 15.82
C GLY A 276 14.75 10.18 14.43
N VAL A 277 14.18 8.97 14.32
CA VAL A 277 13.57 8.49 13.05
C VAL A 277 12.23 9.20 12.84
N MET A 278 11.35 9.15 13.83
CA MET A 278 10.16 10.01 13.89
C MET A 278 10.58 11.34 14.51
N LYS A 279 10.44 12.43 13.76
CA LYS A 279 10.75 13.81 14.20
C LYS A 279 9.49 14.66 14.30
N ARG A 280 8.53 14.41 13.40
CA ARG A 280 7.26 15.12 13.29
C ARG A 280 6.13 14.11 13.24
N LEU A 281 5.11 14.29 14.06
CA LEU A 281 3.88 13.50 14.04
C LEU A 281 2.68 14.42 13.84
N ILE A 282 1.99 14.25 12.71
CA ILE A 282 0.79 15.01 12.36
C ILE A 282 -0.44 14.19 12.74
N LEU A 283 -1.40 14.79 13.41
CA LEU A 283 -2.58 14.11 13.96
C LEU A 283 -3.85 14.89 13.69
N ASP A 284 -4.98 14.19 13.61
CA ASP A 284 -6.29 14.83 13.67
C ASP A 284 -6.73 15.07 15.13
N ARG A 285 -7.72 15.96 15.33
CA ARG A 285 -8.27 16.33 16.63
C ARG A 285 -8.80 15.15 17.46
N GLY A 286 -9.13 14.03 16.82
CA GLY A 286 -9.53 12.79 17.52
C GLY A 286 -8.42 12.18 18.40
N PHE A 287 -7.16 12.59 18.19
CA PHE A 287 -5.98 12.11 18.92
C PHE A 287 -5.50 13.07 20.01
N LEU A 288 -6.30 14.08 20.37
CA LEU A 288 -5.95 15.05 21.43
C LEU A 288 -5.82 14.35 22.79
N ASP A 289 -4.60 14.33 23.31
CA ASP A 289 -4.23 13.80 24.62
C ASP A 289 -3.03 14.61 25.14
N GLY A 290 -3.29 15.59 26.01
CA GLY A 290 -2.29 16.53 26.51
C GLY A 290 -1.05 15.83 27.12
N PRO A 291 -1.24 14.88 28.06
CA PRO A 291 -0.13 14.11 28.63
C PRO A 291 0.71 13.40 27.57
N GLN A 292 0.08 12.71 26.61
CA GLN A 292 0.81 11.97 25.58
C GLN A 292 1.51 12.87 24.57
N ILE A 293 0.92 14.02 24.21
CA ILE A 293 1.55 15.06 23.40
C ILE A 293 2.84 15.55 24.07
N GLY A 294 2.75 15.89 25.36
CA GLY A 294 3.91 16.33 26.14
C GLY A 294 4.98 15.26 26.27
N ARG A 295 4.57 14.01 26.52
CA ARG A 295 5.46 12.85 26.57
C ARG A 295 6.25 12.66 25.28
N CYS A 296 5.57 12.72 24.12
CA CYS A 296 6.22 12.63 22.81
C CYS A 296 7.33 13.67 22.64
N LYS A 297 7.06 14.91 23.07
CA LYS A 297 8.01 16.01 22.98
C LYS A 297 9.17 15.87 23.97
N GLN A 298 8.88 15.61 25.24
CA GLN A 298 9.85 15.60 26.33
C GLN A 298 10.73 14.35 26.33
N GLU A 299 10.15 13.16 26.18
CA GLU A 299 10.90 11.90 26.26
C GLU A 299 11.58 11.53 24.94
N TRP A 300 10.94 11.81 23.81
CA TRP A 300 11.36 11.27 22.50
C TRP A 300 11.78 12.34 21.49
N GLY A 301 11.56 13.62 21.79
CA GLY A 301 11.89 14.72 20.89
C GLY A 301 10.99 14.79 19.65
N ILE A 302 9.81 14.14 19.68
CA ILE A 302 8.86 14.14 18.57
C ILE A 302 7.98 15.38 18.65
N HIS A 303 7.95 16.15 17.58
CA HIS A 303 7.08 17.31 17.46
C HIS A 303 5.70 16.93 16.96
N ILE A 304 4.67 17.15 17.77
CA ILE A 304 3.26 16.97 17.42
C ILE A 304 2.70 18.22 16.74
N LEU A 305 1.95 18.02 15.65
CA LEU A 305 1.07 19.02 15.02
C LEU A 305 -0.36 18.47 14.97
N ILE A 306 -1.32 19.14 15.59
CA ILE A 306 -2.68 18.64 15.76
C ILE A 306 -3.71 19.78 15.75
N ALA A 307 -4.90 19.55 15.21
CA ALA A 307 -5.99 20.52 15.30
C ALA A 307 -6.64 20.53 16.70
N ALA A 308 -6.96 21.72 17.22
CA ALA A 308 -7.68 21.89 18.47
C ALA A 308 -9.19 21.67 18.30
N ARG A 309 -9.88 21.30 19.39
CA ARG A 309 -11.35 21.31 19.45
C ARG A 309 -11.84 22.68 19.94
N GLN A 310 -12.98 23.12 19.42
CA GLN A 310 -13.57 24.42 19.76
C GLN A 310 -13.84 24.57 21.27
N ASN A 311 -14.20 23.49 21.97
CA ASN A 311 -14.53 23.52 23.38
C ASN A 311 -13.31 23.47 24.33
N MET A 312 -12.09 23.61 23.83
CA MET A 312 -10.88 23.64 24.67
C MET A 312 -10.55 25.08 25.08
N ASP A 313 -10.06 25.28 26.31
CA ASP A 313 -9.65 26.59 26.82
C ASP A 313 -8.60 27.24 25.89
N ILE A 314 -7.56 26.48 25.49
CA ILE A 314 -6.55 26.95 24.53
C ILE A 314 -7.12 27.43 23.19
N TYR A 315 -8.25 26.86 22.74
CA TYR A 315 -8.92 27.33 21.54
C TYR A 315 -9.63 28.66 21.83
N GLN A 316 -10.40 28.71 22.91
CA GLN A 316 -11.20 29.88 23.29
C GLN A 316 -10.30 31.10 23.58
N ASP A 317 -9.17 30.90 24.24
CA ASP A 317 -8.25 32.00 24.56
C ASP A 317 -7.65 32.63 23.30
N VAL A 318 -7.11 31.82 22.39
CA VAL A 318 -6.46 32.36 21.17
C VAL A 318 -7.47 32.93 20.17
N VAL A 319 -8.68 32.38 20.12
CA VAL A 319 -9.76 32.94 19.31
C VAL A 319 -10.29 34.23 19.95
N GLY A 320 -10.40 34.30 21.27
CA GLY A 320 -10.73 35.52 21.99
C GLY A 320 -9.72 36.65 21.72
N LEU A 321 -8.41 36.33 21.70
CA LEU A 321 -7.37 37.27 21.28
C LEU A 321 -7.54 37.71 19.81
N ALA A 322 -7.92 36.78 18.91
CA ALA A 322 -8.18 37.10 17.52
C ALA A 322 -9.37 38.06 17.36
N GLU A 323 -10.45 37.83 18.08
CA GLU A 323 -11.67 38.63 18.08
C GLU A 323 -11.48 40.00 18.74
N ALA A 324 -10.65 40.07 19.78
CA ALA A 324 -10.23 41.32 20.41
C ALA A 324 -9.30 42.18 19.52
N GLY A 325 -8.82 41.65 18.39
CA GLY A 325 -7.92 42.36 17.48
C GLY A 325 -6.46 42.38 17.93
N GLU A 326 -6.09 41.52 18.89
CA GLU A 326 -4.74 41.46 19.46
C GLU A 326 -3.77 40.62 18.61
N LEU A 327 -4.27 39.92 17.58
CA LEU A 327 -3.46 39.09 16.69
C LEU A 327 -3.14 39.78 15.36
N SER A 328 -1.86 39.75 14.98
CA SER A 328 -1.40 40.20 13.67
C SER A 328 -1.56 39.10 12.62
N PHE A 329 -2.65 39.18 11.86
CA PHE A 329 -2.96 38.25 10.78
C PHE A 329 -2.19 38.60 9.49
N GLN A 330 -1.67 37.57 8.83
CA GLN A 330 -1.13 37.66 7.47
C GLN A 330 -2.00 36.88 6.48
N PRO A 331 -2.16 37.34 5.23
CA PRO A 331 -2.84 36.60 4.19
C PRO A 331 -2.17 35.24 3.95
N TRP A 332 -2.98 34.20 3.78
CA TRP A 332 -2.52 32.89 3.35
C TRP A 332 -3.14 32.51 2.02
N ALA A 333 -2.30 32.07 1.10
CA ALA A 333 -2.72 31.44 -0.14
C ALA A 333 -2.11 30.03 -0.21
N PRO A 334 -2.86 29.01 -0.67
CA PRO A 334 -2.27 27.72 -0.93
C PRO A 334 -1.20 27.87 -2.02
N PRO A 335 -0.08 27.15 -1.93
CA PRO A 335 0.91 27.15 -3.01
C PRO A 335 0.24 26.68 -4.31
N VAL A 336 0.47 27.43 -5.39
CA VAL A 336 -0.09 27.12 -6.71
C VAL A 336 0.41 25.73 -7.11
N SER A 337 -0.49 24.74 -7.15
CA SER A 337 -0.12 23.43 -7.69
C SER A 337 0.25 23.63 -9.16
N SER A 338 1.49 23.33 -9.55
CA SER A 338 1.85 23.30 -10.97
C SER A 338 0.85 22.40 -11.68
N SER A 339 0.05 22.97 -12.58
CA SER A 339 -0.87 22.19 -13.39
C SER A 339 -0.07 21.07 -14.05
N LYS A 340 -0.52 19.82 -13.89
CA LYS A 340 0.16 18.69 -14.53
C LYS A 340 0.23 19.01 -16.02
N PRO A 341 1.42 19.00 -16.64
CA PRO A 341 1.54 19.31 -18.06
C PRO A 341 0.61 18.36 -18.82
N ILE A 342 -0.26 18.94 -19.64
CA ILE A 342 -1.09 18.15 -20.55
C ILE A 342 -0.11 17.44 -21.49
N PRO A 343 -0.15 16.10 -21.61
CA PRO A 343 0.77 15.40 -22.51
C PRO A 343 0.63 15.95 -23.93
N VAL A 344 1.75 16.40 -24.49
CA VAL A 344 1.84 17.07 -25.81
C VAL A 344 1.29 16.16 -26.93
N HIS A 345 1.40 14.84 -26.77
CA HIS A 345 0.86 13.84 -27.68
C HIS A 345 -0.31 13.08 -27.04
N ARG A 346 -1.48 13.71 -26.97
CA ARG A 346 -2.74 12.99 -26.68
C ARG A 346 -3.27 12.40 -27.99
N PRO A 347 -3.39 11.07 -28.15
CA PRO A 347 -3.93 10.45 -29.37
C PRO A 347 -5.32 10.99 -29.74
N GLU A 348 -5.61 11.18 -31.03
CA GLU A 348 -6.87 11.75 -31.51
C GLU A 348 -8.12 11.03 -30.99
N TRP A 349 -8.09 9.71 -30.85
CA TRP A 349 -9.25 8.97 -30.34
C TRP A 349 -9.53 9.27 -28.85
N ILE A 350 -8.50 9.58 -28.06
CA ILE A 350 -8.65 10.05 -26.67
C ILE A 350 -9.18 11.48 -26.67
N GLN A 351 -8.74 12.32 -27.61
CA GLN A 351 -9.29 13.68 -27.79
C GLN A 351 -10.77 13.60 -28.16
N LYS A 352 -11.14 12.83 -29.19
CA LYS A 352 -12.53 12.57 -29.62
C LYS A 352 -13.38 11.94 -28.52
N ARG A 353 -12.83 11.02 -27.72
CA ARG A 353 -13.54 10.43 -26.57
C ARG A 353 -13.74 11.43 -25.43
N GLU A 354 -12.73 12.23 -25.11
CA GLU A 354 -12.87 13.29 -24.10
C GLU A 354 -13.81 14.38 -24.60
N GLU A 355 -13.77 14.75 -25.88
CA GLU A 355 -14.74 15.65 -26.52
C GLU A 355 -16.15 15.08 -26.48
N ALA A 356 -16.34 13.79 -26.77
CA ALA A 356 -17.64 13.14 -26.66
C ALA A 356 -18.13 13.11 -25.19
N ARG A 357 -17.23 12.86 -24.23
CA ARG A 357 -17.52 12.95 -22.80
C ARG A 357 -17.90 14.38 -22.41
N GLN A 358 -17.15 15.38 -22.87
CA GLN A 358 -17.40 16.80 -22.64
C GLN A 358 -18.73 17.24 -23.27
N ARG A 359 -19.04 16.82 -24.50
CA ARG A 359 -20.35 17.05 -25.15
C ARG A 359 -21.48 16.39 -24.39
N THR A 360 -21.27 15.17 -23.89
CA THR A 360 -22.27 14.46 -23.06
C THR A 360 -22.48 15.16 -21.73
N LEU A 361 -21.39 15.61 -21.08
CA LEU A 361 -21.43 16.38 -19.84
C LEU A 361 -22.07 17.75 -20.05
N ALA A 362 -21.75 18.45 -21.14
CA ALA A 362 -22.34 19.73 -21.52
C ALA A 362 -23.83 19.59 -21.82
N ARG A 363 -24.24 18.53 -22.54
CA ARG A 363 -25.66 18.21 -22.78
C ARG A 363 -26.38 17.92 -21.46
N LYS A 364 -25.79 17.12 -20.56
CA LYS A 364 -26.34 16.88 -19.22
C LYS A 364 -26.40 18.16 -18.37
N LYS A 365 -25.39 19.03 -18.47
CA LYS A 365 -25.34 20.31 -17.76
C LYS A 365 -26.33 21.35 -18.31
N ALA A 366 -26.62 21.30 -19.60
CA ALA A 366 -27.62 22.14 -20.26
C ALA A 366 -29.06 21.65 -20.03
N GLN A 367 -29.24 20.34 -19.83
CA GLN A 367 -30.53 19.73 -19.46
C GLN A 367 -30.80 19.75 -17.95
N ALA A 368 -29.75 19.91 -17.13
CA ALA A 368 -29.90 20.12 -15.71
C ALA A 368 -30.36 21.57 -15.45
N PRO A 369 -31.29 21.82 -14.52
CA PRO A 369 -31.55 23.17 -14.05
C PRO A 369 -30.21 23.80 -13.60
N PRO A 370 -30.02 25.12 -13.80
CA PRO A 370 -28.82 25.80 -13.36
C PRO A 370 -28.60 25.45 -11.88
N PRO A 371 -27.39 25.00 -11.50
CA PRO A 371 -27.13 24.74 -10.09
C PRO A 371 -27.47 26.03 -9.33
N PRO A 372 -28.15 25.93 -8.18
CA PRO A 372 -28.39 27.10 -7.36
C PRO A 372 -27.04 27.81 -7.14
N PRO A 373 -27.02 29.16 -7.13
CA PRO A 373 -25.79 29.88 -6.84
C PRO A 373 -25.15 29.28 -5.58
N PRO A 374 -23.82 29.08 -5.58
CA PRO A 374 -23.17 28.47 -4.45
C PRO A 374 -23.51 29.28 -3.22
N ASP A 375 -24.01 28.58 -2.20
CA ASP A 375 -24.36 29.16 -0.91
C ASP A 375 -23.21 30.07 -0.44
N PRO A 376 -23.42 31.40 -0.32
CA PRO A 376 -22.36 32.35 0.02
C PRO A 376 -21.63 31.97 1.31
N SER A 377 -22.32 31.30 2.25
CA SER A 377 -21.76 30.78 3.49
C SER A 377 -20.77 29.62 3.29
N LYS A 378 -20.62 29.09 2.07
CA LYS A 378 -19.66 28.04 1.73
C LYS A 378 -18.56 28.52 0.80
N VAL A 379 -18.67 29.74 0.29
CA VAL A 379 -17.70 30.33 -0.63
C VAL A 379 -16.67 31.09 0.17
N ARG A 380 -15.52 30.48 0.39
CA ARG A 380 -14.39 31.13 1.05
C ARG A 380 -13.71 32.13 0.13
N VAL A 381 -13.60 33.37 0.58
CA VAL A 381 -13.03 34.50 -0.20
C VAL A 381 -11.61 34.81 0.23
N ARG A 382 -11.31 34.73 1.53
CA ARG A 382 -9.97 35.04 2.07
C ARG A 382 -9.60 34.08 3.19
N SER A 383 -8.33 33.74 3.24
CA SER A 383 -7.72 32.95 4.32
C SER A 383 -6.59 33.76 4.94
N GLU A 384 -6.55 33.82 6.26
CA GLU A 384 -5.55 34.54 7.02
C GLU A 384 -5.04 33.67 8.17
N ILE A 385 -3.81 33.90 8.59
CA ILE A 385 -3.18 33.14 9.68
C ILE A 385 -2.42 34.05 10.63
N ALA A 386 -2.41 33.70 11.91
CA ALA A 386 -1.62 34.33 12.96
C ALA A 386 -1.02 33.25 13.87
N ALA A 387 0.16 33.49 14.41
CA ALA A 387 0.81 32.59 15.36
C ALA A 387 0.84 33.21 16.75
N VAL A 388 0.58 32.40 17.78
CA VAL A 388 0.69 32.75 19.19
C VAL A 388 1.67 31.79 19.82
N SER A 389 2.78 32.30 20.35
CA SER A 389 3.83 31.46 20.91
C SER A 389 3.56 31.11 22.37
N ARG A 390 3.99 29.91 22.77
CA ARG A 390 4.03 29.46 24.16
C ARG A 390 2.72 29.61 24.95
N VAL A 391 1.62 29.15 24.39
CA VAL A 391 0.33 29.10 25.07
C VAL A 391 0.30 27.90 26.02
N GLU A 392 -0.11 28.14 27.26
CA GLU A 392 -0.08 27.15 28.36
C GLU A 392 -1.48 26.79 28.88
N THR A 393 -2.53 27.27 28.21
CA THR A 393 -3.92 27.07 28.68
C THR A 393 -4.51 25.72 28.29
N PHE A 394 -3.76 24.86 27.59
CA PHE A 394 -4.05 23.43 27.54
C PHE A 394 -3.49 22.73 28.78
N SER A 395 -4.18 22.87 29.91
CA SER A 395 -3.72 22.50 31.26
C SER A 395 -3.21 21.07 31.44
N SER A 396 -3.72 20.10 30.68
CA SER A 396 -3.24 18.70 30.76
C SER A 396 -1.98 18.43 29.96
N CYS A 397 -1.55 19.36 29.10
CA CYS A 397 -0.30 19.25 28.34
C CYS A 397 0.86 19.83 29.15
N PRO A 398 1.90 19.04 29.48
CA PRO A 398 3.00 19.50 30.33
C PRO A 398 4.03 20.38 29.60
N VAL A 399 3.77 20.74 28.34
CA VAL A 399 4.65 21.60 27.53
C VAL A 399 3.85 22.77 26.96
N PRO A 400 4.46 23.97 26.86
CA PRO A 400 3.84 25.09 26.17
C PRO A 400 3.70 24.76 24.67
N LEU A 401 2.62 25.24 24.06
CA LEU A 401 2.30 25.00 22.66
C LEU A 401 2.35 26.31 21.87
N ASP A 402 2.96 26.29 20.70
CA ASP A 402 2.78 27.35 19.72
C ASP A 402 1.48 27.07 18.96
N VAL A 403 0.68 28.11 18.74
CA VAL A 403 -0.67 27.99 18.24
C VAL A 403 -0.81 28.77 16.95
N LEU A 404 -1.27 28.10 15.89
CA LEU A 404 -1.62 28.74 14.63
C LEU A 404 -3.13 28.96 14.57
N VAL A 405 -3.54 30.22 14.61
CA VAL A 405 -4.93 30.63 14.42
C VAL A 405 -5.17 30.87 12.94
N ASN A 406 -6.15 30.16 12.37
CA ASN A 406 -6.57 30.32 11.00
C ASN A 406 -7.92 31.04 10.97
N ARG A 407 -8.01 32.12 10.22
CA ARG A 407 -9.20 32.93 10.02
C ARG A 407 -9.66 32.79 8.57
N GLU A 408 -10.83 32.21 8.37
CA GLU A 408 -11.45 32.04 7.06
C GLU A 408 -12.63 33.00 6.92
N ILE A 409 -12.66 33.77 5.83
CA ILE A 409 -13.70 34.76 5.55
C ILE A 409 -14.50 34.30 4.33
N TYR A 410 -15.81 34.26 4.48
CA TYR A 410 -16.73 33.79 3.45
C TYR A 410 -17.44 34.94 2.71
N ALA A 411 -18.14 34.62 1.63
CA ALA A 411 -18.72 35.59 0.72
C ALA A 411 -19.93 36.35 1.31
N ASP A 412 -20.59 35.78 2.31
CA ASP A 412 -21.61 36.44 3.14
C ASP A 412 -21.00 37.28 4.28
N GLY A 413 -19.67 37.28 4.42
CA GLY A 413 -18.94 38.06 5.42
C GLY A 413 -18.77 37.40 6.78
N HIS A 414 -19.31 36.19 7.01
CA HIS A 414 -19.04 35.49 8.27
C HIS A 414 -17.58 34.99 8.32
N ILE A 415 -17.10 34.80 9.54
CA ILE A 415 -15.73 34.42 9.83
C ILE A 415 -15.74 33.10 10.60
N ASP A 416 -15.00 32.13 10.10
CA ASP A 416 -14.70 30.90 10.83
C ASP A 416 -13.26 30.90 11.31
N TYR A 417 -13.09 30.46 12.56
CA TYR A 417 -11.78 30.16 13.12
C TYR A 417 -11.54 28.66 13.18
N TRP A 418 -10.29 28.27 12.94
CA TRP A 418 -9.79 26.95 13.30
C TRP A 418 -8.33 27.02 13.73
N VAL A 419 -7.94 26.16 14.66
CA VAL A 419 -6.68 26.32 15.40
C VAL A 419 -5.84 25.07 15.27
N LEU A 420 -4.54 25.23 14.98
CA LEU A 420 -3.53 24.17 15.08
C LEU A 420 -2.65 24.39 16.29
N LEU A 421 -2.36 23.31 17.00
CA LEU A 421 -1.44 23.25 18.12
C LEU A 421 -0.14 22.59 17.65
N ASP A 422 0.98 23.20 17.98
CA ASP A 422 2.30 22.72 17.64
C ASP A 422 3.22 22.71 18.88
N THR A 423 3.94 21.61 19.06
CA THR A 423 5.01 21.50 20.08
C THR A 423 6.36 22.00 19.56
N ALA A 424 6.47 22.31 18.27
CA ALA A 424 7.57 23.01 17.64
C ALA A 424 7.28 24.52 17.60
N PRO A 425 8.31 25.38 17.77
CA PRO A 425 8.14 26.82 17.56
C PRO A 425 7.68 27.15 16.13
N ILE A 426 6.63 27.95 16.00
CA ILE A 426 6.09 28.36 14.71
C ILE A 426 6.87 29.58 14.20
N ARG A 427 7.92 29.32 13.42
CA ARG A 427 8.71 30.39 12.76
C ARG A 427 8.08 30.86 11.46
N ASP A 428 7.43 29.94 10.75
CA ASP A 428 6.74 30.21 9.49
C ASP A 428 5.30 29.66 9.59
N PRO A 429 4.32 30.54 9.86
CA PRO A 429 2.92 30.16 9.99
C PRO A 429 2.36 29.51 8.71
N ALA A 430 2.75 30.01 7.53
CA ALA A 430 2.26 29.51 6.25
C ALA A 430 2.75 28.09 5.98
N ARG A 431 4.02 27.84 6.29
CA ARG A 431 4.64 26.51 6.21
C ARG A 431 3.98 25.53 7.18
N THR A 432 3.65 25.96 8.39
CA THR A 432 2.99 25.10 9.40
C THR A 432 1.60 24.67 8.94
N ARG A 433 0.79 25.61 8.41
CA ARG A 433 -0.49 25.30 7.78
C ARG A 433 -0.34 24.33 6.60
N GLN A 434 0.69 24.53 5.77
CA GLN A 434 0.96 23.65 4.62
C GLN A 434 1.34 22.23 5.06
N GLN A 435 2.12 22.06 6.15
CA GLN A 435 2.42 20.73 6.71
C GLN A 435 1.15 19.98 7.08
N TYR A 436 0.23 20.66 7.78
CA TYR A 436 -1.05 20.05 8.14
C TYR A 436 -1.86 19.64 6.90
N GLY A 437 -1.63 20.31 5.76
CA GLY A 437 -2.16 19.95 4.44
C GLY A 437 -1.71 18.59 3.89
N LEU A 438 -0.76 17.89 4.52
CA LEU A 438 -0.45 16.48 4.19
C LEU A 438 -1.54 15.52 4.67
N ARG A 439 -2.31 15.89 5.71
CA ARG A 439 -3.32 15.03 6.35
C ARG A 439 -4.44 14.59 5.39
N PRO A 440 -5.06 15.47 4.57
CA PRO A 440 -6.05 15.04 3.56
C PRO A 440 -5.48 14.06 2.52
N GLY A 441 -4.17 14.12 2.25
CA GLY A 441 -3.51 13.17 1.36
C GLY A 441 -3.68 11.72 1.83
N ILE A 442 -3.70 11.48 3.15
CA ILE A 442 -3.87 10.15 3.74
C ILE A 442 -5.30 9.66 3.68
N GLU A 443 -6.29 10.52 3.92
CA GLU A 443 -7.70 10.14 3.75
C GLU A 443 -7.94 9.61 2.32
N GLU A 444 -7.35 10.28 1.32
CA GLU A 444 -7.39 9.82 -0.06
C GLU A 444 -6.63 8.49 -0.27
N ARG A 445 -5.52 8.24 0.43
CA ARG A 445 -4.82 6.93 0.38
C ARG A 445 -5.63 5.81 1.01
N HIS A 446 -6.22 6.03 2.18
CA HIS A 446 -7.10 5.06 2.80
C HIS A 446 -8.31 4.78 1.90
N ARG A 447 -8.90 5.81 1.29
CA ARG A 447 -9.94 5.63 0.27
C ARG A 447 -9.43 4.80 -0.91
N GLN A 448 -8.22 5.04 -1.40
CA GLN A 448 -7.66 4.25 -2.50
C GLN A 448 -7.45 2.78 -2.14
N LEU A 449 -6.96 2.49 -0.93
CA LEU A 449 -6.78 1.12 -0.46
C LEU A 449 -8.12 0.41 -0.24
N LYS A 450 -9.11 1.09 0.33
CA LYS A 450 -10.47 0.56 0.49
C LYS A 450 -11.16 0.28 -0.85
N CYS A 451 -11.15 1.26 -1.76
CA CYS A 451 -11.90 1.20 -3.01
C CYS A 451 -11.20 0.44 -4.14
N PHE A 452 -9.85 0.42 -4.16
CA PHE A 452 -9.08 -0.13 -5.28
C PHE A 452 -8.08 -1.20 -4.87
N SER A 453 -7.93 -1.47 -3.57
CA SER A 453 -7.17 -2.60 -3.07
C SER A 453 -8.01 -3.53 -2.20
N ASP A 454 -9.33 -3.40 -2.29
CA ASP A 454 -10.36 -4.21 -1.62
C ASP A 454 -10.03 -4.50 -0.15
N LEU A 455 -9.47 -3.49 0.54
CA LEU A 455 -9.06 -3.59 1.95
C LEU A 455 -10.23 -4.00 2.86
N GLU A 456 -11.48 -3.67 2.47
CA GLU A 456 -12.71 -3.98 3.19
C GLU A 456 -13.46 -5.23 2.66
N SER A 457 -12.97 -5.87 1.58
CA SER A 457 -13.60 -7.06 1.00
C SER A 457 -13.20 -8.32 1.76
N PHE A 458 -13.73 -8.48 2.97
CA PHE A 458 -13.47 -9.63 3.82
C PHE A 458 -14.43 -10.79 3.47
N SER A 459 -13.87 -11.92 3.06
CA SER A 459 -14.64 -13.15 2.80
C SER A 459 -14.74 -14.05 4.04
N SER A 460 -13.77 -13.94 4.96
CA SER A 460 -13.70 -14.73 6.17
C SER A 460 -14.14 -13.94 7.40
N ARG A 461 -14.80 -14.63 8.31
CA ARG A 461 -15.28 -14.10 9.59
C ARG A 461 -14.27 -14.27 10.73
N HIS A 462 -13.18 -15.01 10.47
CA HIS A 462 -12.10 -15.22 11.44
C HIS A 462 -11.21 -13.99 11.53
N PHE A 463 -10.94 -13.54 12.76
CA PHE A 463 -10.17 -12.32 12.99
C PHE A 463 -8.73 -12.44 12.47
N SER A 464 -8.09 -13.61 12.58
CA SER A 464 -6.74 -13.84 12.02
C SER A 464 -6.67 -13.62 10.51
N LEU A 465 -7.71 -13.98 9.77
CA LEU A 465 -7.76 -13.79 8.32
C LEU A 465 -8.04 -12.33 7.94
N VAL A 466 -8.85 -11.61 8.74
CA VAL A 466 -9.04 -10.16 8.61
C VAL A 466 -7.70 -9.43 8.81
N VAL A 467 -7.00 -9.73 9.90
CA VAL A 467 -5.69 -9.12 10.20
C VAL A 467 -4.66 -9.49 9.14
N ASN A 468 -4.62 -10.75 8.67
CA ASN A 468 -3.73 -11.16 7.58
C ASN A 468 -3.96 -10.32 6.32
N GLN A 469 -5.23 -10.14 5.90
CA GLN A 469 -5.55 -9.33 4.74
C GLN A 469 -5.06 -7.89 4.91
N VAL A 470 -5.34 -7.25 6.04
CA VAL A 470 -4.88 -5.88 6.30
C VAL A 470 -3.36 -5.81 6.26
N VAL A 471 -2.66 -6.66 7.02
CA VAL A 471 -1.19 -6.65 7.11
C VAL A 471 -0.55 -6.84 5.74
N PHE A 472 -0.98 -7.84 4.96
CA PHE A 472 -0.37 -8.09 3.65
C PHE A 472 -0.75 -7.06 2.59
N VAL A 473 -1.93 -6.43 2.67
CA VAL A 473 -2.27 -5.31 1.77
C VAL A 473 -1.37 -4.10 2.07
N LEU A 474 -1.21 -3.73 3.35
CA LEU A 474 -0.37 -2.60 3.74
C LEU A 474 1.13 -2.87 3.50
N LEU A 475 1.58 -4.11 3.71
CA LEU A 475 2.93 -4.55 3.36
C LEU A 475 3.19 -4.46 1.86
N THR A 476 2.30 -5.01 1.04
CA THR A 476 2.43 -4.98 -0.43
C THR A 476 2.42 -3.56 -0.94
N TYR A 477 1.53 -2.72 -0.43
CA TYR A 477 1.48 -1.30 -0.75
C TYR A 477 2.82 -0.62 -0.42
N SER A 478 3.34 -0.82 0.81
CA SER A 478 4.58 -0.18 1.25
C SER A 478 5.81 -0.67 0.46
N LEU A 479 5.89 -1.97 0.16
CA LEU A 479 6.93 -2.52 -0.70
C LEU A 479 6.85 -1.98 -2.13
N LEU A 480 5.64 -1.80 -2.67
CA LEU A 480 5.44 -1.22 -4.00
C LEU A 480 5.86 0.26 -4.03
N GLN A 481 5.50 1.04 -3.01
CA GLN A 481 5.95 2.44 -2.88
C GLN A 481 7.48 2.52 -2.80
N TRP A 482 8.09 1.68 -1.97
CA TRP A 482 9.54 1.57 -1.87
C TRP A 482 10.16 1.19 -3.22
N PHE A 483 9.62 0.19 -3.92
CA PHE A 483 10.09 -0.21 -5.25
C PHE A 483 10.02 0.94 -6.25
N LEU A 484 8.90 1.66 -6.32
CA LEU A 484 8.70 2.80 -7.23
C LEU A 484 9.71 3.92 -6.98
N LEU A 485 10.00 4.23 -5.71
CA LEU A 485 11.05 5.19 -5.36
C LEU A 485 12.43 4.73 -5.85
N ARG A 486 12.75 3.44 -5.66
CA ARG A 486 14.06 2.87 -6.04
C ARG A 486 14.29 2.86 -7.55
N ILE A 487 13.25 2.66 -8.35
CA ILE A 487 13.35 2.71 -9.82
C ILE A 487 13.15 4.14 -10.38
N GLY A 488 13.06 5.16 -9.53
CA GLY A 488 12.92 6.56 -9.94
C GLY A 488 11.55 6.90 -10.53
N ARG A 489 10.50 6.10 -10.26
CA ARG A 489 9.14 6.25 -10.81
C ARG A 489 8.13 6.80 -9.80
N ARG A 490 8.57 7.76 -8.97
CA ARG A 490 7.76 8.36 -7.89
C ARG A 490 6.48 9.04 -8.38
N GLU A 491 6.41 9.48 -9.63
CA GLU A 491 5.22 10.05 -10.26
C GLU A 491 4.04 9.07 -10.39
N LEU A 492 4.30 7.78 -10.19
CA LEU A 492 3.29 6.74 -10.13
C LEU A 492 2.64 6.59 -8.75
N ASN A 493 3.30 7.02 -7.67
CA ASN A 493 2.83 6.86 -6.29
C ASN A 493 1.41 7.43 -6.04
N PRO A 494 1.00 8.56 -6.66
CA PRO A 494 -0.34 9.08 -6.46
C PRO A 494 -1.47 8.28 -7.13
N LYS A 495 -1.15 7.31 -7.99
CA LYS A 495 -2.11 6.60 -8.83
C LYS A 495 -2.64 5.35 -8.12
N THR A 496 -3.80 4.87 -8.54
CA THR A 496 -4.35 3.60 -8.06
C THR A 496 -3.46 2.43 -8.49
N ARG A 497 -3.47 1.32 -7.72
CA ARG A 497 -2.70 0.10 -8.02
C ARG A 497 -2.88 -0.35 -9.47
N ALA A 498 -4.12 -0.51 -9.94
CA ALA A 498 -4.40 -0.93 -11.31
C ALA A 498 -3.74 -0.01 -12.36
N ARG A 499 -3.72 1.30 -12.11
CA ARG A 499 -3.06 2.26 -13.01
C ARG A 499 -1.54 2.20 -12.91
N ILE A 500 -0.98 1.98 -11.71
CA ILE A 500 0.45 1.74 -11.52
C ILE A 500 0.87 0.53 -12.36
N LEU A 501 0.19 -0.60 -12.20
CA LEU A 501 0.51 -1.82 -12.93
C LEU A 501 0.40 -1.61 -14.45
N GLN A 502 -0.65 -0.93 -14.92
CA GLN A 502 -0.78 -0.61 -16.34
C GLN A 502 0.39 0.23 -16.88
N LEU A 503 0.95 1.13 -16.07
CA LEU A 503 2.06 2.02 -16.45
C LEU A 503 3.45 1.42 -16.19
N LEU A 504 3.51 0.34 -15.40
CA LEU A 504 4.72 -0.47 -15.19
C LEU A 504 4.81 -1.63 -16.18
N ARG A 505 3.68 -2.11 -16.72
CA ARG A 505 3.67 -3.13 -17.76
C ARG A 505 4.50 -2.66 -18.95
N PRO A 506 5.52 -3.40 -19.40
CA PRO A 506 6.00 -3.21 -20.75
C PRO A 506 4.84 -3.56 -21.69
N THR A 507 4.63 -2.74 -22.72
CA THR A 507 3.65 -3.02 -23.78
C THR A 507 4.12 -4.17 -24.71
N LEU A 508 5.12 -4.94 -24.28
CA LEU A 508 5.90 -5.87 -25.10
C LEU A 508 5.92 -7.23 -24.43
N THR A 509 5.45 -8.24 -25.16
CA THR A 509 5.77 -9.64 -24.88
C THR A 509 7.25 -9.84 -25.13
N VAL A 510 7.96 -10.40 -24.16
CA VAL A 510 9.38 -10.69 -24.23
C VAL A 510 9.62 -12.19 -24.14
N ILE A 511 10.67 -12.66 -24.79
CA ILE A 511 11.21 -14.00 -24.65
C ILE A 511 12.29 -13.95 -23.57
N VAL A 512 12.14 -14.80 -22.56
CA VAL A 512 13.12 -14.96 -21.49
C VAL A 512 13.92 -16.22 -21.77
N ILE A 513 15.25 -16.08 -21.83
CA ILE A 513 16.19 -17.20 -21.93
C ILE A 513 16.83 -17.36 -20.55
N TYR A 514 16.81 -18.57 -20.00
CA TYR A 514 17.45 -18.91 -18.73
C TYR A 514 18.73 -19.69 -18.99
N TYR A 515 19.81 -19.35 -18.28
CA TYR A 515 21.06 -20.12 -18.28
C TYR A 515 21.76 -20.00 -16.91
N GLN A 516 21.97 -21.14 -16.26
CA GLN A 516 22.44 -21.23 -14.88
C GLN A 516 21.56 -20.38 -13.96
N ASN A 517 22.14 -19.43 -13.22
CA ASN A 517 21.41 -18.51 -12.33
C ASN A 517 21.12 -17.15 -13.00
N TYR A 518 21.22 -17.06 -14.33
CA TYR A 518 21.05 -15.83 -15.09
C TYR A 518 19.94 -15.93 -16.13
N MET A 519 19.42 -14.78 -16.55
CA MET A 519 18.48 -14.71 -17.66
C MET A 519 18.71 -13.48 -18.56
N ALA A 520 18.26 -13.60 -19.81
CA ALA A 520 18.17 -12.51 -20.78
C ALA A 520 16.72 -12.23 -21.18
N PHE A 521 16.42 -10.96 -21.45
CA PHE A 521 15.16 -10.52 -22.04
C PHE A 521 15.37 -10.10 -23.49
N LEU A 522 14.63 -10.71 -24.41
CA LEU A 522 14.66 -10.38 -25.83
C LEU A 522 13.24 -10.13 -26.33
N THR A 523 13.06 -9.16 -27.21
CA THR A 523 11.84 -9.10 -28.02
C THR A 523 11.77 -10.31 -28.97
N PRO A 524 10.59 -10.69 -29.47
CA PRO A 524 10.47 -11.78 -30.43
C PRO A 524 11.37 -11.61 -31.66
N LEU A 525 11.56 -10.37 -32.13
CA LEU A 525 12.42 -10.07 -33.26
C LEU A 525 13.91 -10.18 -32.92
N GLU A 526 14.35 -9.67 -31.76
CA GLU A 526 15.74 -9.84 -31.31
C GLU A 526 16.10 -11.32 -31.11
N HIS A 527 15.18 -12.12 -30.54
CA HIS A 527 15.38 -13.57 -30.42
C HIS A 527 15.44 -14.25 -31.79
N GLN A 528 14.56 -13.85 -32.73
CA GLN A 528 14.58 -14.39 -34.08
C GLN A 528 15.89 -14.07 -34.80
N GLU A 529 16.35 -12.82 -34.73
CA GLU A 529 17.65 -12.39 -35.27
C GLU A 529 18.80 -13.18 -34.64
N LEU A 530 18.80 -13.33 -33.31
CA LEU A 530 19.80 -14.10 -32.59
C LEU A 530 19.87 -15.53 -33.11
N VAL A 531 18.74 -16.22 -33.29
CA VAL A 531 18.69 -17.60 -33.80
C VAL A 531 19.14 -17.70 -35.26
N LEU A 532 18.77 -16.74 -36.10
CA LEU A 532 19.10 -16.75 -37.54
C LEU A 532 20.59 -16.51 -37.80
N THR A 533 21.26 -15.78 -36.90
CA THR A 533 22.68 -15.41 -37.01
C THR A 533 23.64 -16.40 -36.34
N LEU A 534 23.13 -17.46 -35.70
CA LEU A 534 23.97 -18.50 -35.09
C LEU A 534 24.78 -19.29 -36.11
N ASP A 535 25.98 -19.70 -35.72
CA ASP A 535 26.77 -20.68 -36.46
C ASP A 535 26.05 -22.04 -36.54
N GLU A 536 26.49 -22.90 -37.47
CA GLU A 536 25.83 -24.17 -37.75
C GLU A 536 25.89 -25.14 -36.55
N PHE A 537 26.97 -25.11 -35.77
CA PHE A 537 27.17 -26.00 -34.64
C PHE A 537 26.20 -25.66 -33.49
N ALA A 538 26.16 -24.40 -33.08
CA ALA A 538 25.24 -23.88 -32.08
C ALA A 538 23.79 -24.10 -32.51
N ARG A 539 23.46 -23.84 -33.78
CA ARG A 539 22.11 -24.06 -34.33
C ARG A 539 21.65 -25.51 -34.19
N LYS A 540 22.50 -26.49 -34.53
CA LYS A 540 22.20 -27.92 -34.36
C LYS A 540 21.99 -28.29 -32.90
N LYS A 541 22.84 -27.77 -32.01
CA LYS A 541 22.78 -28.02 -30.56
C LYS A 541 21.49 -27.47 -29.94
N ILE A 542 21.12 -26.23 -30.27
CA ILE A 542 19.87 -25.61 -29.82
C ILE A 542 18.66 -26.38 -30.35
N LEU A 543 18.65 -26.74 -31.63
CA LEU A 543 17.54 -27.51 -32.21
C LEU A 543 17.33 -28.85 -31.47
N ALA A 544 18.41 -29.55 -31.14
CA ALA A 544 18.34 -30.79 -30.37
C ALA A 544 17.76 -30.56 -28.96
N LYS A 545 18.24 -29.53 -28.23
CA LYS A 545 17.73 -29.19 -26.88
C LYS A 545 16.27 -28.74 -26.91
N THR A 546 15.88 -27.89 -27.88
CA THR A 546 14.50 -27.44 -28.09
C THR A 546 13.56 -28.62 -28.36
N ARG A 547 13.95 -29.57 -29.22
CA ARG A 547 13.14 -30.79 -29.48
C ARG A 547 13.02 -31.67 -28.24
N ARG A 548 14.02 -31.71 -27.36
CA ARG A 548 13.97 -32.43 -26.09
C ARG A 548 13.02 -31.73 -25.11
N LEU A 549 13.16 -30.41 -24.93
CA LEU A 549 12.29 -29.61 -24.06
C LEU A 549 10.82 -29.70 -24.50
N ARG A 550 10.53 -29.58 -25.80
CA ARG A 550 9.17 -29.70 -26.33
C ARG A 550 8.52 -31.04 -25.99
N ARG A 551 9.28 -32.14 -26.11
CA ARG A 551 8.80 -33.49 -25.73
C ARG A 551 8.60 -33.60 -24.23
N SER A 552 9.54 -33.09 -23.43
CA SER A 552 9.44 -33.09 -21.97
C SER A 552 8.19 -32.35 -21.49
N LEU A 553 7.94 -31.15 -22.02
CA LEU A 553 6.79 -30.32 -21.65
C LEU A 553 5.45 -30.96 -22.04
N ALA A 554 5.38 -31.62 -23.19
CA ALA A 554 4.19 -32.33 -23.63
C ALA A 554 3.82 -33.53 -22.71
N HIS A 555 4.79 -34.08 -21.99
CA HIS A 555 4.61 -35.20 -21.07
C HIS A 555 4.81 -34.80 -19.59
N ALA A 556 4.88 -33.51 -19.28
CA ALA A 556 5.21 -33.03 -17.94
C ALA A 556 4.05 -33.14 -16.93
N LEU A 557 2.82 -33.30 -17.43
CA LEU A 557 1.61 -33.53 -16.65
C LEU A 557 1.03 -34.90 -17.02
N GLN A 558 1.32 -35.93 -16.23
CA GLN A 558 0.83 -37.30 -16.44
C GLN A 558 -0.38 -37.61 -15.57
N HIS A 559 -0.43 -37.05 -14.36
CA HIS A 559 -1.47 -37.22 -13.36
C HIS A 559 -1.98 -35.83 -12.90
N ALA A 560 -2.27 -34.97 -13.86
CA ALA A 560 -2.85 -33.65 -13.61
C ALA A 560 -4.30 -33.77 -13.13
N ARG A 561 -4.67 -32.95 -12.15
CA ARG A 561 -6.09 -32.75 -11.83
C ARG A 561 -6.71 -31.83 -12.88
N PRO A 562 -7.95 -32.10 -13.33
CA PRO A 562 -8.71 -31.14 -14.12
C PRO A 562 -8.86 -29.82 -13.33
N PRO A 563 -8.87 -28.67 -14.04
CA PRO A 563 -8.78 -27.33 -13.45
C PRO A 563 -9.93 -26.96 -12.51
#